data_AF-A0A818V7B6-F1
#
_entry.id   AF-A0A818V7B6-F1
#
_cell.length_a   1.000
_cell.length_b   1.000
_cell.length_c   1.000
_cell.angle_alpha   90.00
_cell.angle_beta   90.00
_cell.angle_gamma   90.00
#
_symmetry.space_group_name_H-M   'P 1'
#
loop_
_entity.id
_entity.type
_entity.pdbx_description
1 polymer ?
#
loop_
_entity_poly.entity_id
_entity_poly.type
_entity_poly.pdbx_seq_one_letter_code
_entity_poly.pdbx_strand_id
1 'polypeptide(L)' 'MSSNVTDLAKQISGIITTDIGLFILTTGLLGNILNIIVFLSLKTFRETSCAFYLTSASFANIIQLVATLFSRILITG' A
#
# COMPACT_ATOMS: atom_id res chain seq x y z
N MET A 1 -6.99 -34.13 15.08
CA MET A 1 -6.26 -33.95 13.80
C MET A 1 -6.71 -32.70 13.05
N SER A 2 -8.02 -32.34 13.07
CA SER A 2 -8.57 -31.12 12.43
C SER A 2 -8.11 -29.78 13.04
N SER A 3 -7.84 -29.70 14.35
CA SER A 3 -7.40 -28.44 14.99
C SER A 3 -6.00 -27.98 14.57
N ASN A 4 -5.06 -28.91 14.36
CA ASN A 4 -3.68 -28.57 13.97
C ASN A 4 -3.60 -27.97 12.56
N VAL A 5 -4.43 -28.42 11.62
CA VAL A 5 -4.48 -27.86 10.27
C VAL A 5 -5.12 -26.47 10.25
N THR A 6 -6.08 -26.20 11.13
CA THR A 6 -6.67 -24.85 11.26
C THR A 6 -5.71 -23.85 11.91
N ASP A 7 -4.88 -24.28 12.86
CA ASP A 7 -3.87 -23.42 13.49
C ASP A 7 -2.70 -23.11 12.56
N LEU A 8 -2.23 -24.09 11.79
CA LEU A 8 -1.21 -23.87 10.75
C LEU A 8 -1.70 -22.90 9.68
N ALA A 9 -2.95 -23.06 9.21
CA ALA A 9 -3.52 -22.15 8.23
C ALA A 9 -3.62 -20.70 8.75
N LYS A 10 -3.95 -20.50 10.02
CA LYS A 10 -3.97 -19.18 10.66
C LYS A 10 -2.57 -18.55 10.75
N GLN A 11 -1.57 -19.31 11.19
CA GLN A 11 -0.19 -18.81 11.29
C GLN A 11 0.36 -18.43 9.90
N ILE A 12 0.17 -19.29 8.91
CA ILE A 12 0.62 -19.04 7.53
C ILE A 12 -0.07 -17.80 6.96
N SER A 13 -1.38 -17.62 7.20
CA SER A 13 -2.14 -16.44 6.73
C SER A 13 -1.62 -15.13 7.34
N GLY A 14 -1.23 -15.15 8.62
CA GLY A 14 -0.68 -13.98 9.31
C GLY A 14 0.68 -13.55 8.73
N ILE A 15 1.57 -14.51 8.47
CA ILE A 15 2.90 -14.27 7.91
C ILE A 15 2.79 -13.75 6.47
N ILE A 16 2.01 -14.44 5.63
CA ILE A 16 1.82 -14.09 4.22
C ILE A 16 1.32 -12.66 4.09
N THR A 17 0.30 -12.28 4.87
CA THR A 17 -0.28 -10.96 4.66
C THR A 17 0.58 -9.83 5.23
N THR A 18 1.36 -10.10 6.27
CA THR A 18 2.30 -9.11 6.81
C THR A 18 3.43 -8.84 5.81
N ASP A 19 3.99 -9.90 5.22
CA ASP A 19 5.11 -9.80 4.27
C ASP A 19 4.68 -9.16 2.94
N ILE A 20 3.54 -9.59 2.39
CA ILE A 20 2.94 -8.97 1.20
C ILE A 20 2.55 -7.51 1.48
N GLY A 21 2.01 -7.22 2.66
CA GLY A 21 1.67 -5.85 3.08
C GLY A 21 2.90 -4.93 3.11
N LEU A 22 4.03 -5.42 3.64
CA LEU A 22 5.30 -4.69 3.67
C LEU A 22 5.88 -4.47 2.25
N PHE A 23 5.80 -5.50 1.40
CA PHE A 23 6.25 -5.39 0.01
C PHE A 23 5.43 -4.38 -0.79
N ILE A 24 4.10 -4.43 -0.67
CA ILE A 24 3.20 -3.47 -1.32
C ILE A 24 3.43 -2.06 -0.77
N LEU A 25 3.75 -1.91 0.52
CA LEU A 25 4.04 -0.61 1.12
C LEU A 25 5.32 0.00 0.54
N THR A 26 6.41 -0.78 0.48
CA THR A 26 7.69 -0.28 -0.04
C THR A 26 7.61 0.02 -1.54
N THR A 27 7.05 -0.88 -2.34
CA THR A 27 6.89 -0.68 -3.79
C THR A 27 5.87 0.40 -4.13
N GLY A 28 4.73 0.47 -3.41
CA GLY A 28 3.71 1.50 -3.58
C GLY A 28 4.22 2.89 -3.19
N LEU A 29 5.00 3.00 -2.12
CA LEU A 29 5.60 4.27 -1.71
C LEU A 29 6.66 4.74 -2.72
N LEU A 30 7.57 3.86 -3.15
CA LEU A 30 8.56 4.20 -4.19
C LEU A 30 7.89 4.59 -5.50
N GLY A 31 6.87 3.83 -5.94
CA GLY A 31 6.14 4.09 -7.16
C GLY A 31 5.46 5.45 -7.15
N ASN A 32 4.81 5.83 -6.05
CA ASN A 32 4.18 7.14 -5.92
C ASN A 32 5.16 8.30 -5.83
N ILE A 33 6.28 8.13 -5.12
CA ILE A 33 7.34 9.15 -5.06
C ILE A 33 7.91 9.38 -6.46
N LEU A 34 8.19 8.31 -7.21
CA LEU A 34 8.63 8.40 -8.61
C LEU A 34 7.57 9.08 -9.49
N ASN A 35 6.28 8.77 -9.31
CA ASN A 35 5.21 9.38 -10.09
C ASN A 35 5.09 10.89 -9.83
N ILE A 36 5.18 11.32 -8.55
CA ILE A 36 5.20 12.73 -8.16
C ILE A 36 6.43 13.43 -8.77
N ILE A 37 7.61 12.83 -8.69
CA ILE A 37 8.85 13.39 -9.25
C ILE A 37 8.73 13.54 -10.78
N VAL A 38 8.21 12.52 -11.48
CA VAL A 38 8.00 12.57 -12.93
C VAL A 38 6.99 13.66 -13.33
N PHE A 39 5.87 13.77 -12.62
CA PHE A 39 4.89 14.84 -12.87
C PHE A 39 5.43 16.24 -12.56
N LEU A 40 6.33 16.38 -11.57
CA LEU A 40 6.95 17.66 -11.23
C LEU A 40 8.06 18.06 -12.21
N SER A 41 8.82 17.09 -12.74
CA SER A 41 9.95 17.33 -13.64
C SER A 41 9.54 17.67 -15.08
N LEU A 42 8.41 17.16 -15.59
CA LEU A 42 7.94 17.52 -16.93
C LEU A 42 7.14 18.83 -16.89
N LYS A 43 7.78 19.92 -17.34
CA LYS A 43 7.18 21.26 -17.52
C LYS A 43 5.87 21.26 -18.35
N THR A 44 5.63 20.22 -19.16
CA THR A 44 4.42 19.99 -19.98
C THR A 44 3.19 19.51 -19.19
N PHE A 45 3.35 18.89 -18.01
CA PHE A 45 2.21 18.33 -17.27
C PHE A 45 1.54 19.31 -16.29
N ARG A 46 2.17 20.46 -16.04
CA ARG A 46 1.73 21.50 -15.10
C ARG A 46 0.43 22.21 -15.52
N GLU A 47 -0.02 22.07 -16.76
CA GLU A 47 -1.28 22.62 -17.27
C GLU A 47 -2.46 21.64 -17.28
N THR A 48 -2.24 20.35 -16.99
CA THR A 48 -3.31 19.35 -17.12
C THR A 48 -3.86 18.93 -15.76
N SER A 49 -5.17 19.14 -15.54
CA SER A 49 -5.89 18.73 -14.32
C SER A 49 -5.75 17.22 -14.00
N CYS A 50 -5.38 16.42 -15.00
CA CYS A 50 -5.19 14.97 -14.91
C CYS A 50 -4.02 14.57 -13.99
N ALA A 51 -2.88 15.27 -14.06
CA ALA A 51 -1.73 14.96 -13.20
C ALA A 51 -2.03 15.23 -11.72
N PHE A 52 -2.81 16.25 -11.42
CA PHE A 52 -3.24 16.55 -10.07
C PHE A 52 -4.20 15.47 -9.53
N TYR A 53 -5.13 15.02 -10.37
CA TYR A 53 -6.02 13.90 -10.03
C TYR A 53 -5.24 12.61 -9.76
N LEU A 54 -4.30 12.24 -10.64
CA LEU A 54 -3.45 11.05 -10.46
C LEU A 54 -2.56 11.16 -9.21
N THR A 55 -2.09 12.35 -8.87
CA THR A 55 -1.33 12.61 -7.63
C THR A 55 -2.22 12.46 -6.39
N SER A 56 -3.45 12.96 -6.43
CA SER A 56 -4.42 12.78 -5.32
C SER A 56 -4.87 11.33 -5.16
N ALA A 57 -5.09 10.60 -6.26
CA ALA A 57 -5.42 9.18 -6.24
C ALA A 57 -4.26 8.33 -5.68
N SER A 58 -3.03 8.70 -6.04
CA SER A 58 -1.80 8.15 -5.47
C SER A 58 -1.75 8.37 -3.94
N PHE A 59 -2.02 9.58 -3.47
CA PHE A 59 -2.10 9.89 -2.04
C PHE A 59 -3.20 9.10 -1.31
N ALA A 60 -4.40 9.01 -1.89
CA ALA A 60 -5.49 8.23 -1.34
C ALA A 60 -5.11 6.74 -1.21
N ASN A 61 -4.38 6.19 -2.19
CA ASN A 61 -3.91 4.82 -2.16
C ASN A 61 -2.88 4.59 -1.03
N ILE A 62 -1.98 5.56 -0.77
CA ILE A 62 -1.07 5.50 0.39
C ILE A 62 -1.84 5.54 1.71
N ILE A 63 -2.80 6.45 1.84
CA ILE A 63 -3.60 6.59 3.07
C ILE A 63 -4.39 5.30 3.33
N GLN A 64 -4.98 4.70 2.29
CA GLN A 64 -5.69 3.43 2.41
C GLN A 64 -4.77 2.29 2.83
N LEU A 65 -3.54 2.26 2.31
CA LEU A 65 -2.54 1.26 2.69
C LEU A 65 -2.14 1.41 4.17
N VAL A 66 -1.88 2.65 4.60
CA VAL A 66 -1.54 2.98 6.00
C VAL A 66 -2.69 2.65 6.95
N ALA A 67 -3.92 3.00 6.59
CA ALA A 67 -5.11 2.69 7.39
C ALA A 67 -5.32 1.17 7.53
N THR A 68 -5.11 0.41 6.45
CA THR A 68 -5.24 -1.06 6.47
C THR A 68 -4.21 -1.70 7.40
N LEU A 69 -2.97 -1.20 7.38
CA LEU A 69 -1.91 -1.62 8.30
C LEU A 69 -2.23 -1.25 9.75
N PHE A 70 -2.72 -0.03 9.98
CA PHE A 70 -3.10 0.43 11.31
C PHE A 70 -4.25 -0.42 11.89
N SER A 71 -5.28 -0.71 11.10
CA SER A 71 -6.35 -1.64 11.50
C SER A 71 -5.83 -3.04 11.79
N ARG A 72 -4.89 -3.57 11.01
CA ARG A 72 -4.27 -4.87 11.32
C ARG A 72 -3.50 -4.87 12.62
N ILE A 73 -2.68 -3.86 12.86
CA ILE A 73 -1.90 -3.72 14.10
C ILE A 73 -2.86 -3.63 15.29
N LEU A 74 -3.96 -2.89 15.16
CA LEU A 74 -4.96 -2.69 16.20
C LEU A 74 -5.86 -3.91 16.46
N ILE A 75 -6.03 -4.80 15.47
CA ILE A 75 -6.76 -6.07 15.60
C ILE A 75 -5.84 -7.19 16.13
N THR A 76 -4.54 -7.12 15.85
CA THR A 76 -3.56 -8.16 16.21
C THR A 76 -2.87 -7.91 17.56
N GLY A 77 -2.77 -6.65 17.99
CA GLY A 77 -2.30 -6.25 19.32
C GLY A 77 -3.43 -6.26 20.35
#